data_AF-A0A151EYV5-F1
#
_entry.id   AF-A0A151EYV5-F1
#
_cell.length_a   1.000
_cell.length_b   1.000
_cell.length_c   1.000
_cell.angle_alpha   90.00
_cell.angle_beta   90.00
_cell.angle_gamma   90.00
#
_symmetry.space_group_name_H-M   'P 1'
#
loop_
_entity.id
_entity.type
_entity.pdbx_description
1 polymer ?
#
loop_
_entity_poly.entity_id
_entity_poly.type
_entity_poly.pdbx_seq_one_letter_code
_entity_poly.pdbx_strand_id
1 'polypeptide(L)'
;MTSKRTISLVSATIFAFWFIKFYLKFPGADIGIVGVILTIASILFGFLAGFFISQLWTRYTEIRKVHSMRSSDGLSMVNCAEHFYENKVFEKEFKRLVETSSVVDETVEWNEGHLEIPYYQNIENSFRHISIKDKKDEVYFNHLLINYHEFVESTVRLDTLGKEKLFPSEWLIMFALSSVIGLSILFLDISHFFYQIIVLTFPAIITLALSIIYDLDTLLWSKELVSLEPNQRLFDAVGAKRFYQTRKKGFVSSYVEDYRTEEDLTGDLKEAHFKIIESRKKAEEDQKKSILRSLLRRNRRAM
;
A
#
# COMPACT_ATOMS: atom_id res chain seq x y z
N MET A 1 -5.83 -8.95 -8.33
CA MET A 1 -7.30 -8.97 -8.10
C MET A 1 -7.99 -7.62 -8.38
N THR A 2 -7.24 -6.54 -8.63
CA THR A 2 -7.73 -5.18 -8.96
C THR A 2 -8.42 -5.08 -10.33
N SER A 3 -7.90 -5.76 -11.36
CA SER A 3 -8.43 -5.71 -12.74
C SER A 3 -9.94 -6.02 -12.85
N LYS A 4 -10.45 -7.06 -12.16
CA LYS A 4 -11.87 -7.42 -12.23
C LYS A 4 -12.78 -6.37 -11.59
N ARG A 5 -12.34 -5.75 -10.48
CA ARG A 5 -13.09 -4.68 -9.81
C ARG A 5 -13.12 -3.42 -10.67
N THR A 6 -12.00 -3.02 -11.26
CA THR A 6 -11.93 -1.85 -12.13
C THR A 6 -12.76 -2.05 -13.41
N ILE A 7 -12.70 -3.23 -14.03
CA ILE A 7 -13.54 -3.56 -15.19
C ILE A 7 -15.03 -3.54 -14.82
N SER A 8 -15.40 -4.11 -13.68
CA SER A 8 -16.79 -4.07 -13.19
C SER A 8 -17.26 -2.65 -12.88
N LEU A 9 -16.40 -1.79 -12.32
CA LEU A 9 -16.73 -0.40 -12.04
C LEU A 9 -16.91 0.40 -13.33
N VAL A 10 -15.97 0.27 -14.27
CA VAL A 10 -16.04 0.97 -15.56
C VAL A 10 -17.29 0.56 -16.35
N SER A 11 -17.59 -0.74 -16.43
CA SER A 11 -18.81 -1.23 -17.09
C SER A 11 -20.09 -0.76 -16.39
N ALA A 12 -20.11 -0.74 -15.06
CA ALA A 12 -21.23 -0.20 -14.29
C ALA A 12 -21.43 1.31 -14.53
N THR A 13 -20.35 2.09 -14.61
CA THR A 13 -20.43 3.53 -14.92
C THR A 13 -21.00 3.74 -16.32
N ILE A 14 -20.53 3.01 -17.33
CA ILE A 14 -21.05 3.11 -18.70
C ILE A 14 -22.55 2.80 -18.72
N PHE A 15 -22.96 1.70 -18.08
CA PHE A 15 -24.36 1.30 -18.01
C PHE A 15 -25.21 2.34 -17.26
N ALA A 16 -24.74 2.87 -16.14
CA ALA A 16 -25.44 3.88 -15.37
C ALA A 16 -25.63 5.18 -16.16
N PHE A 17 -24.59 5.69 -16.81
CA PHE A 17 -24.68 6.89 -17.63
C PHE A 17 -25.58 6.70 -18.85
N TRP A 18 -25.52 5.53 -19.49
CA TRP A 18 -26.44 5.18 -20.56
C TRP A 18 -27.89 5.15 -20.06
N PHE A 19 -28.17 4.42 -18.98
CA PHE A 19 -29.49 4.32 -18.37
C PHE A 19 -30.04 5.71 -17.98
N ILE A 20 -29.24 6.52 -17.30
CA ILE A 20 -29.61 7.87 -16.88
C ILE A 20 -29.93 8.75 -18.10
N LYS A 21 -29.06 8.78 -19.11
CA LYS A 21 -29.25 9.65 -20.29
C LYS A 21 -30.50 9.27 -21.09
N PHE A 22 -30.73 7.97 -21.30
CA PHE A 22 -31.87 7.50 -22.10
C PHE A 22 -33.20 7.52 -21.35
N TYR A 23 -33.20 7.26 -20.03
CA TYR A 23 -34.44 7.12 -19.25
C TYR A 23 -34.92 8.44 -18.63
N LEU A 24 -34.01 9.31 -18.15
CA LEU A 24 -34.38 10.56 -17.46
C LEU A 24 -34.63 11.75 -18.41
N LYS A 25 -34.36 11.61 -19.71
CA LYS A 25 -34.59 12.62 -20.76
C LYS A 25 -34.28 14.05 -20.30
N PHE A 26 -32.99 14.34 -20.10
CA PHE A 26 -32.54 15.67 -19.69
C PHE A 26 -32.87 16.72 -20.77
N PRO A 27 -33.31 17.93 -20.38
CA PRO A 27 -33.51 19.01 -21.32
C PRO A 27 -32.16 19.37 -21.96
N GLY A 28 -32.10 19.34 -23.30
CA GLY A 28 -30.92 19.75 -24.03
C GLY A 28 -30.53 21.18 -23.68
N ALA A 29 -29.27 21.39 -23.30
CA ALA A 29 -28.72 22.71 -23.04
C ALA A 29 -27.95 23.23 -24.26
N ASP A 30 -27.65 24.53 -24.28
CA ASP A 30 -26.85 25.15 -25.34
C ASP A 30 -25.50 24.44 -25.48
N ILE A 31 -25.25 23.89 -26.68
CA ILE A 31 -24.05 23.09 -26.99
C ILE A 31 -22.78 23.93 -26.83
N GLY A 32 -22.82 25.23 -27.11
CA GLY A 32 -21.69 26.13 -26.98
C GLY A 32 -21.28 26.31 -25.53
N ILE A 33 -22.23 26.66 -24.64
CA ILE A 33 -21.93 26.89 -23.22
C ILE A 33 -21.49 25.58 -22.53
N VAL A 34 -22.23 24.49 -22.73
CA VAL A 34 -21.90 23.19 -22.13
C VAL A 34 -20.58 22.66 -22.69
N GLY A 35 -20.34 22.82 -23.99
CA GLY A 35 -19.09 22.42 -24.64
C GLY A 35 -17.87 23.15 -24.08
N VAL A 36 -17.97 24.46 -23.83
CA VAL A 36 -16.89 25.25 -23.21
C VAL A 36 -16.62 24.78 -21.77
N ILE A 37 -17.67 24.61 -20.96
CA ILE A 37 -17.52 24.13 -19.56
C ILE A 37 -16.90 22.73 -19.55
N LEU A 38 -17.37 21.82 -20.40
CA LEU A 38 -16.84 20.47 -20.54
C LEU A 38 -15.37 20.50 -20.92
N THR A 39 -14.98 21.35 -21.87
CA THR A 39 -13.59 21.47 -22.34
C THR A 39 -12.68 21.96 -21.22
N ILE A 40 -13.05 23.05 -20.54
CA ILE A 40 -12.25 23.62 -19.44
C ILE A 40 -12.12 22.61 -18.31
N ALA A 41 -13.23 22.00 -17.88
CA ALA A 41 -13.23 21.02 -16.80
C ALA A 41 -12.41 19.77 -17.16
N SER A 42 -12.49 19.29 -18.40
CA SER A 42 -11.73 18.12 -18.87
C SER A 42 -10.23 18.39 -18.94
N ILE A 43 -9.82 19.59 -19.38
CA ILE A 43 -8.41 19.99 -19.41
C ILE A 43 -7.86 20.08 -17.98
N LEU A 44 -8.58 20.76 -17.08
CA LEU A 44 -8.17 20.89 -15.67
C LEU A 44 -8.11 19.53 -14.98
N PHE A 45 -9.11 18.68 -15.19
CA PHE A 45 -9.12 17.32 -14.67
C PHE A 45 -7.94 16.51 -15.19
N GLY A 46 -7.69 16.53 -16.51
CA GLY A 46 -6.59 15.79 -17.13
C GLY A 46 -5.23 16.24 -16.59
N PHE A 47 -5.03 17.55 -16.45
CA PHE A 47 -3.81 18.12 -15.87
C PHE A 47 -3.60 17.68 -14.42
N LEU A 48 -4.62 17.85 -13.55
CA LEU A 48 -4.53 17.46 -12.15
C LEU A 48 -4.39 15.95 -11.96
N ALA A 49 -5.14 15.15 -12.71
CA ALA A 49 -5.03 13.70 -12.71
C ALA A 49 -3.62 13.26 -13.08
N GLY A 50 -3.04 13.82 -14.15
CA GLY A 50 -1.67 13.53 -14.57
C GLY A 50 -0.64 13.89 -13.50
N PHE A 51 -0.78 15.06 -12.88
CA PHE A 51 0.07 15.51 -11.78
C PHE A 51 0.01 14.54 -10.58
N PHE A 52 -1.19 14.22 -10.11
CA PHE A 52 -1.38 13.31 -8.96
C PHE A 52 -0.91 11.89 -9.27
N ILE A 53 -1.18 11.36 -10.47
CA ILE A 53 -0.67 10.06 -10.88
C ILE A 53 0.86 10.06 -10.87
N SER A 54 1.51 11.09 -11.41
CA SER A 54 2.97 11.20 -11.42
C SER A 54 3.58 11.24 -10.01
N GLN A 55 2.99 12.05 -9.12
CA GLN A 55 3.44 12.16 -7.74
C GLN A 55 3.27 10.82 -6.98
N LEU A 56 2.08 10.21 -7.08
CA LEU A 56 1.77 8.94 -6.43
C LEU A 56 2.61 7.79 -6.99
N TRP A 57 2.86 7.78 -8.30
CA TRP A 57 3.75 6.82 -8.94
C TRP A 57 5.18 6.95 -8.42
N THR A 58 5.68 8.19 -8.29
CA THR A 58 7.01 8.47 -7.75
C THR A 58 7.12 7.95 -6.30
N ARG A 59 6.14 8.26 -5.46
CA ARG A 59 6.03 7.73 -4.09
C ARG A 59 6.05 6.20 -4.07
N TYR A 60 5.24 5.57 -4.92
CA TYR A 60 5.18 4.11 -5.05
C TYR A 60 6.52 3.49 -5.45
N THR A 61 7.20 4.07 -6.45
CA THR A 61 8.52 3.59 -6.89
C THR A 61 9.58 3.75 -5.81
N GLU A 62 9.51 4.83 -5.02
CA GLU A 62 10.44 5.04 -3.92
C GLU A 62 10.20 4.04 -2.78
N ILE A 63 8.94 3.77 -2.42
CA ILE A 63 8.63 2.74 -1.43
C ILE A 63 9.17 1.37 -1.88
N ARG A 64 8.95 0.99 -3.14
CA ARG A 64 9.51 -0.26 -3.70
C ARG A 64 11.03 -0.31 -3.56
N LYS A 65 11.72 0.78 -3.87
CA LYS A 65 13.18 0.87 -3.80
C LYS A 65 13.67 0.73 -2.36
N VAL A 66 13.10 1.49 -1.43
CA VAL A 66 13.49 1.47 -0.01
C VAL A 66 13.20 0.10 0.62
N HIS A 67 12.07 -0.53 0.28
CA HIS A 67 11.76 -1.88 0.74
C HIS A 67 12.75 -2.94 0.22
N SER A 68 13.19 -2.81 -1.03
CA SER A 68 14.23 -3.66 -1.60
C SER A 68 15.59 -3.44 -0.91
N MET A 69 15.94 -2.20 -0.57
CA MET A 69 17.17 -1.89 0.18
C MET A 69 17.13 -2.53 1.56
N ARG A 70 16.05 -2.30 2.33
CA ARG A 70 15.84 -2.92 3.65
C ARG A 70 16.03 -4.45 3.63
N SER A 71 15.48 -5.10 2.60
CA SER A 71 15.61 -6.57 2.46
C SER A 71 17.04 -7.01 2.13
N SER A 72 17.75 -6.23 1.32
CA SER A 72 19.17 -6.45 1.00
C SER A 72 20.05 -6.28 2.24
N ASP A 73 19.78 -5.26 3.05
CA ASP A 73 20.51 -4.98 4.28
C ASP A 73 20.26 -6.10 5.30
N GLY A 74 18.99 -6.52 5.45
CA GLY A 74 18.62 -7.66 6.29
C GLY A 74 19.33 -8.96 5.88
N LEU A 75 19.39 -9.25 4.58
CA LEU A 75 20.14 -10.41 4.07
C LEU A 75 21.64 -10.30 4.37
N SER A 76 22.20 -9.10 4.19
CA SER A 76 23.61 -8.84 4.47
C SER A 76 23.92 -8.98 5.96
N MET A 77 23.01 -8.58 6.84
CA MET A 77 23.11 -8.78 8.28
C MET A 77 23.10 -10.28 8.64
N VAL A 78 22.20 -11.08 8.05
CA VAL A 78 22.17 -12.54 8.24
C VAL A 78 23.49 -13.17 7.79
N ASN A 79 24.00 -12.80 6.60
CA ASN A 79 25.29 -13.28 6.13
C ASN A 79 26.44 -12.90 7.09
N CYS A 80 26.48 -11.67 7.61
CA CYS A 80 27.49 -11.28 8.60
C CYS A 80 27.39 -12.11 9.88
N ALA A 81 26.16 -12.36 10.35
CA ALA A 81 25.90 -13.11 11.58
C ALA A 81 26.43 -14.55 11.53
N GLU A 82 26.45 -15.19 10.35
CA GLU A 82 26.96 -16.55 10.15
C GLU A 82 28.49 -16.66 10.23
N HIS A 83 29.20 -15.54 10.07
CA HIS A 83 30.67 -15.53 9.97
C HIS A 83 31.39 -15.27 11.31
N PHE A 84 30.65 -14.95 12.38
CA PHE A 84 31.23 -14.75 13.72
C PHE A 84 31.78 -16.04 14.31
N TYR A 85 32.98 -15.98 14.86
CA TYR A 85 33.65 -17.16 15.40
C TYR A 85 32.95 -17.71 16.67
N GLU A 86 32.57 -19.00 16.64
CA GLU A 86 31.98 -19.74 17.77
C GLU A 86 30.71 -19.13 18.40
N ASN A 87 29.99 -18.26 17.69
CA ASN A 87 28.83 -17.57 18.25
C ASN A 87 27.47 -18.18 17.84
N LYS A 88 27.34 -19.51 17.96
CA LYS A 88 26.14 -20.25 17.55
C LYS A 88 24.86 -19.86 18.30
N VAL A 89 25.00 -19.40 19.55
CA VAL A 89 23.87 -18.93 20.36
C VAL A 89 23.31 -17.63 19.79
N PHE A 90 24.18 -16.64 19.54
CA PHE A 90 23.81 -15.39 18.88
C PHE A 90 23.24 -15.65 17.49
N GLU A 91 23.90 -16.47 16.66
CA GLU A 91 23.44 -16.76 15.30
C GLU A 91 21.99 -17.27 15.29
N LYS A 92 21.68 -18.23 16.19
CA LYS A 92 20.34 -18.81 16.30
C LYS A 92 19.31 -17.79 16.80
N GLU A 93 19.66 -17.00 17.80
CA GLU A 93 18.78 -15.95 18.33
C GLU A 93 18.52 -14.85 17.30
N PHE A 94 19.58 -14.38 16.63
CA PHE A 94 19.52 -13.38 15.59
C PHE A 94 18.64 -13.83 14.42
N LYS A 95 18.85 -15.05 13.90
CA LYS A 95 18.00 -15.63 12.84
C LYS A 95 16.53 -15.69 13.24
N ARG A 96 16.23 -16.09 14.47
CA ARG A 96 14.87 -16.12 15.02
C ARG A 96 14.23 -14.73 15.10
N LEU A 97 15.00 -13.72 15.53
CA LEU A 97 14.53 -12.33 15.63
C LEU A 97 14.29 -11.73 14.24
N VAL A 98 15.18 -11.98 13.28
CA VAL A 98 14.99 -11.60 11.87
C VAL A 98 13.74 -12.27 11.30
N GLU A 99 13.57 -13.58 11.48
CA GLU A 99 12.37 -14.31 11.04
C GLU A 99 11.08 -13.70 11.62
N THR A 100 11.08 -13.43 12.93
CA THR A 100 9.94 -12.80 13.62
C THR A 100 9.63 -11.45 13.01
N SER A 101 10.66 -10.66 12.75
CA SER A 101 10.51 -9.34 12.16
C SER A 101 10.00 -9.39 10.72
N SER A 102 10.42 -10.37 9.92
CA SER A 102 9.91 -10.60 8.57
C SER A 102 8.43 -11.02 8.55
N VAL A 103 7.99 -11.83 9.52
CA VAL A 103 6.56 -12.18 9.68
C VAL A 103 5.74 -10.94 10.03
N VAL A 104 6.27 -10.08 10.89
CA VAL A 104 5.63 -8.82 11.26
C VAL A 104 5.53 -7.89 10.05
N ASP A 105 6.60 -7.73 9.28
CA ASP A 105 6.61 -6.91 8.06
C ASP A 105 5.58 -7.39 7.02
N GLU A 106 5.46 -8.70 6.82
CA GLU A 106 4.41 -9.26 5.95
C GLU A 106 2.98 -9.01 6.48
N THR A 107 2.86 -8.76 7.77
CA THR A 107 1.60 -8.54 8.47
C THR A 107 1.16 -7.08 8.46
N VAL A 108 2.11 -6.18 8.63
CA VAL A 108 1.93 -4.74 8.73
C VAL A 108 1.66 -4.13 7.34
N GLU A 109 0.90 -3.04 7.31
CA GLU A 109 0.74 -2.25 6.09
C GLU A 109 1.77 -1.13 6.02
N TRP A 110 2.11 -0.66 4.82
CA TRP A 110 3.18 0.33 4.64
C TRP A 110 2.95 1.63 5.42
N ASN A 111 1.70 1.98 5.72
CA ASN A 111 1.32 3.14 6.55
C ASN A 111 1.35 2.89 8.07
N GLU A 112 1.71 1.67 8.49
CA GLU A 112 1.69 1.18 9.87
C GLU A 112 3.10 0.76 10.35
N GLY A 113 4.17 1.17 9.65
CA GLY A 113 5.56 0.76 9.94
C GLY A 113 6.02 1.01 11.38
N HIS A 114 5.46 2.01 12.07
CA HIS A 114 5.69 2.21 13.51
C HIS A 114 5.42 0.97 14.40
N LEU A 115 4.57 0.04 13.98
CA LEU A 115 4.31 -1.21 14.72
C LEU A 115 5.48 -2.20 14.66
N GLU A 116 6.38 -2.05 13.69
CA GLU A 116 7.52 -2.93 13.47
C GLU A 116 8.73 -2.55 14.36
N ILE A 117 8.79 -1.30 14.84
CA ILE A 117 9.90 -0.73 15.63
C ILE A 117 10.38 -1.65 16.77
N PRO A 118 9.51 -2.21 17.62
CA PRO A 118 9.97 -3.05 18.74
C PRO A 118 10.72 -4.31 18.28
N TYR A 119 10.40 -4.84 17.09
CA TYR A 119 11.01 -6.05 16.58
C TYR A 119 12.42 -5.80 16.06
N TYR A 120 12.67 -4.64 15.45
CA TYR A 120 14.03 -4.23 15.05
C TYR A 120 14.91 -3.85 16.24
N GLN A 121 14.33 -3.24 17.27
CA GLN A 121 15.04 -2.99 18.53
C GLN A 121 15.46 -4.28 19.24
N ASN A 122 14.68 -5.36 19.12
CA ASN A 122 15.09 -6.66 19.65
C ASN A 122 16.31 -7.21 18.91
N ILE A 123 16.39 -7.01 17.58
CA ILE A 123 17.58 -7.36 16.80
C ILE A 123 18.80 -6.59 17.31
N GLU A 124 18.69 -5.29 17.53
CA GLU A 124 19.78 -4.47 18.09
C GLU A 124 20.22 -4.97 19.47
N ASN A 125 19.27 -5.28 20.34
CA ASN A 125 19.56 -5.78 21.68
C ASN A 125 20.36 -7.09 21.65
N SER A 126 20.15 -7.93 20.63
CA SER A 126 20.91 -9.17 20.46
C SER A 126 22.41 -8.92 20.21
N PHE A 127 22.80 -7.75 19.70
CA PHE A 127 24.20 -7.40 19.45
C PHE A 127 25.05 -7.35 20.72
N ARG A 128 24.41 -7.15 21.89
CA ARG A 128 25.10 -7.17 23.19
C ARG A 128 25.71 -8.53 23.53
N HIS A 129 25.26 -9.59 22.87
CA HIS A 129 25.73 -10.96 23.06
C HIS A 129 26.89 -11.32 22.12
N ILE A 130 27.32 -10.40 21.26
CA ILE A 130 28.45 -10.62 20.36
C ILE A 130 29.76 -10.48 21.13
N SER A 131 30.57 -11.54 21.12
CA SER A 131 31.94 -11.52 21.62
C SER A 131 32.90 -11.38 20.44
N ILE A 132 33.64 -10.27 20.37
CA ILE A 132 34.64 -10.01 19.33
C ILE A 132 35.95 -10.67 19.78
N LYS A 133 36.39 -11.71 19.07
CA LYS A 133 37.61 -12.46 19.43
C LYS A 133 38.82 -12.06 18.59
N ASP A 134 38.61 -11.68 17.33
CA ASP A 134 39.68 -11.30 16.42
C ASP A 134 39.33 -10.09 15.54
N LYS A 135 40.29 -9.67 14.70
CA LYS A 135 40.10 -8.56 13.74
C LYS A 135 39.06 -8.87 12.66
N LYS A 136 38.83 -10.15 12.36
CA LYS A 136 37.85 -10.56 11.36
C LYS A 136 36.45 -10.33 11.92
N ASP A 137 36.18 -10.76 13.16
CA ASP A 137 34.95 -10.49 13.89
C ASP A 137 34.69 -8.98 14.02
N GLU A 138 35.71 -8.18 14.28
CA GLU A 138 35.59 -6.71 14.31
C GLU A 138 35.09 -6.14 12.97
N VAL A 139 35.65 -6.62 11.85
CA VAL A 139 35.21 -6.21 10.51
C VAL A 139 33.76 -6.61 10.26
N TYR A 140 33.37 -7.85 10.55
CA TYR A 140 31.97 -8.30 10.40
C TYR A 140 31.01 -7.55 11.32
N PHE A 141 31.42 -7.23 12.55
CA PHE A 141 30.61 -6.43 13.47
C PHE A 141 30.39 -5.01 12.95
N ASN A 142 31.43 -4.37 12.41
CA ASN A 142 31.29 -3.06 11.79
C ASN A 142 30.35 -3.08 10.58
N HIS A 143 30.46 -4.10 9.72
CA HIS A 143 29.53 -4.28 8.60
C HIS A 143 28.10 -4.56 9.06
N LEU A 144 27.92 -5.37 10.12
CA LEU A 144 26.61 -5.64 10.71
C LEU A 144 25.96 -4.36 11.23
N LEU A 145 26.71 -3.50 11.92
CA LEU A 145 26.21 -2.24 12.45
C LEU A 145 25.83 -1.25 11.34
N ILE A 146 26.63 -1.16 10.27
CA ILE A 146 26.31 -0.32 9.11
C ILE A 146 25.00 -0.79 8.47
N ASN A 147 24.90 -2.09 8.17
CA ASN A 147 23.69 -2.65 7.56
C ASN A 147 22.47 -2.50 8.49
N TYR A 148 22.63 -2.64 9.81
CA TYR A 148 21.55 -2.39 10.77
C TYR A 148 21.08 -0.94 10.74
N HIS A 149 22.01 0.03 10.69
CA HIS A 149 21.64 1.44 10.60
C HIS A 149 20.88 1.73 9.29
N GLU A 150 21.36 1.23 8.15
CA GLU A 150 20.71 1.38 6.84
C GLU A 150 19.32 0.71 6.82
N PHE A 151 19.20 -0.44 7.47
CA PHE A 151 17.94 -1.15 7.67
C PHE A 151 16.93 -0.32 8.47
N VAL A 152 17.35 0.28 9.59
CA VAL A 152 16.50 1.13 10.44
C VAL A 152 16.10 2.40 9.71
N GLU A 153 17.04 3.06 9.03
CA GLU A 153 16.76 4.26 8.23
C GLU A 153 15.72 3.96 7.15
N SER A 154 15.89 2.85 6.43
CA SER A 154 14.94 2.38 5.42
C SER A 154 13.56 2.13 6.03
N THR A 155 13.49 1.54 7.22
CA THR A 155 12.23 1.30 7.94
C THR A 155 11.51 2.60 8.30
N VAL A 156 12.23 3.56 8.88
CA VAL A 156 11.65 4.87 9.23
C VAL A 156 11.17 5.59 7.98
N ARG A 157 11.95 5.54 6.90
CA ARG A 157 11.61 6.14 5.61
C ARG A 157 10.40 5.48 4.96
N LEU A 158 10.22 4.16 5.12
CA LEU A 158 9.02 3.46 4.67
C LEU A 158 7.78 3.91 5.45
N ASP A 159 7.87 4.07 6.78
CA ASP A 159 6.76 4.56 7.60
C ASP A 159 6.34 5.98 7.23
N THR A 160 7.29 6.87 6.92
CA THR A 160 6.97 8.23 6.46
C THR A 160 6.31 8.22 5.09
N LEU A 161 6.91 7.56 4.10
CA LEU A 161 6.37 7.46 2.74
C LEU A 161 5.02 6.74 2.69
N GLY A 162 4.80 5.74 3.55
CA GLY A 162 3.54 5.01 3.62
C GLY A 162 2.39 5.83 4.22
N LYS A 163 2.70 6.83 5.05
CA LYS A 163 1.71 7.74 5.65
C LYS A 163 1.36 8.93 4.76
N GLU A 164 2.24 9.32 3.86
CA GLU A 164 1.93 10.31 2.83
C GLU A 164 0.74 9.84 2.01
N LYS A 165 -0.31 10.66 1.93
CA LYS A 165 -1.54 10.39 1.15
C LYS A 165 -2.04 11.68 0.53
N LEU A 166 -2.87 11.56 -0.50
CA LEU A 166 -3.59 12.72 -1.00
C LEU A 166 -4.47 13.31 0.10
N PHE A 167 -4.46 14.63 0.20
CA PHE A 167 -5.33 15.34 1.12
C PHE A 167 -6.80 15.17 0.72
N PRO A 168 -7.73 15.15 1.69
CA PRO A 168 -9.16 15.09 1.38
C PRO A 168 -9.64 16.19 0.44
N SER A 169 -9.00 17.36 0.45
CA SER A 169 -9.27 18.48 -0.48
C SER A 169 -8.90 18.16 -1.93
N GLU A 170 -7.81 17.41 -2.15
CA GLU A 170 -7.37 16.98 -3.48
C GLU A 170 -8.34 15.94 -4.05
N TRP A 171 -8.82 15.03 -3.21
CA TRP A 171 -9.91 14.12 -3.58
C TRP A 171 -11.21 14.87 -3.91
N LEU A 172 -11.56 15.88 -3.10
CA LEU A 172 -12.76 16.68 -3.30
C LEU A 172 -12.74 17.41 -4.64
N ILE A 173 -11.62 18.06 -5.00
CA ILE A 173 -11.51 18.78 -6.28
C ILE A 173 -11.60 17.82 -7.47
N MET A 174 -11.00 16.62 -7.37
CA MET A 174 -11.10 15.59 -8.41
C MET A 174 -12.54 15.10 -8.60
N PHE A 175 -13.27 14.84 -7.51
CA PHE A 175 -14.69 14.46 -7.58
C PHE A 175 -15.57 15.59 -8.08
N ALA A 176 -15.31 16.84 -7.69
CA ALA A 176 -16.03 18.00 -8.18
C ALA A 176 -15.88 18.14 -9.70
N LEU A 177 -14.65 18.11 -10.21
CA LEU A 177 -14.37 18.17 -11.66
C LEU A 177 -14.98 17.00 -12.42
N SER A 178 -14.83 15.77 -11.91
CA SER A 178 -15.47 14.57 -12.47
C SER A 178 -16.99 14.72 -12.55
N SER A 179 -17.61 15.29 -11.51
CA SER A 179 -19.05 15.50 -11.45
C SER A 179 -19.50 16.55 -12.46
N VAL A 180 -18.76 17.66 -12.60
CA VAL A 180 -19.03 18.69 -13.62
C VAL A 180 -18.95 18.09 -15.02
N ILE A 181 -17.92 17.30 -15.31
CA ILE A 181 -17.78 16.63 -16.61
C ILE A 181 -18.94 15.66 -16.86
N GLY A 182 -19.25 14.81 -15.88
CA GLY A 182 -20.35 13.84 -15.96
C GLY A 182 -21.69 14.52 -16.21
N LEU A 183 -22.00 15.60 -15.47
CA LEU A 183 -23.21 16.39 -15.67
C LEU A 183 -23.25 17.02 -17.06
N SER A 184 -22.18 17.69 -17.49
CA SER A 184 -22.10 18.30 -18.83
C SER A 184 -22.38 17.29 -19.94
N ILE A 185 -21.91 16.05 -19.81
CA ILE A 185 -22.16 14.96 -20.76
C ILE A 185 -23.65 14.56 -20.82
N LEU A 186 -24.37 14.62 -19.70
CA LEU A 186 -25.80 14.34 -19.65
C LEU A 186 -26.63 15.44 -20.31
N PHE A 187 -26.21 16.70 -20.21
CA PHE A 187 -26.91 17.86 -20.82
C PHE A 187 -26.57 18.11 -22.29
N LEU A 188 -25.56 17.43 -22.84
CA LEU A 188 -25.23 17.50 -24.27
C LEU A 188 -26.32 16.83 -25.11
N ASP A 189 -27.03 17.66 -25.87
CA ASP A 189 -27.97 17.23 -26.90
C ASP A 189 -27.19 16.89 -28.19
N ILE A 190 -27.11 15.60 -28.49
CA ILE A 190 -26.36 15.07 -29.63
C ILE A 190 -27.33 14.21 -30.43
N SER A 191 -27.64 14.63 -31.65
CA SER A 191 -28.59 13.93 -32.53
C SER A 191 -28.01 12.66 -33.17
N HIS A 192 -26.69 12.56 -33.31
CA HIS A 192 -26.04 11.42 -33.96
C HIS A 192 -25.58 10.36 -32.95
N PHE A 193 -26.05 9.13 -33.16
CA PHE A 193 -25.74 7.96 -32.32
C PHE A 193 -24.23 7.71 -32.16
N PHE A 194 -23.43 7.87 -33.21
CA PHE A 194 -21.97 7.67 -33.15
C PHE A 194 -21.29 8.61 -32.14
N TYR A 195 -21.63 9.91 -32.17
CA TYR A 195 -21.08 10.88 -31.22
C TYR A 195 -21.58 10.63 -29.80
N GLN A 196 -22.81 10.12 -29.62
CA GLN A 196 -23.30 9.71 -28.31
C GLN A 196 -22.44 8.60 -27.69
N ILE A 197 -22.04 7.59 -28.48
CA ILE A 197 -21.15 6.51 -28.00
C ILE A 197 -19.81 7.08 -27.51
N ILE A 198 -19.18 7.94 -28.32
CA ILE A 198 -17.88 8.55 -27.97
C ILE A 198 -18.00 9.37 -26.68
N VAL A 199 -19.06 10.15 -26.53
CA VAL A 199 -19.27 10.97 -25.35
C VAL A 199 -19.55 10.11 -24.11
N LEU A 200 -20.23 8.97 -24.26
CA LEU A 200 -20.46 8.01 -23.17
C LEU A 200 -19.19 7.27 -22.71
N THR A 201 -18.11 7.28 -23.49
CA THR A 201 -16.81 6.75 -23.05
C THR A 201 -16.05 7.68 -22.09
N PHE A 202 -16.36 8.98 -22.04
CA PHE A 202 -15.65 9.91 -21.14
C PHE A 202 -15.81 9.58 -19.65
N PRO A 203 -17.01 9.30 -19.11
CA PRO A 203 -17.19 8.92 -17.71
C PRO A 203 -16.45 7.62 -17.36
N ALA A 204 -16.32 6.72 -18.32
CA ALA A 204 -15.56 5.48 -18.18
C ALA A 204 -14.06 5.77 -17.98
N ILE A 205 -13.49 6.65 -18.81
CA ILE A 205 -12.08 7.09 -18.71
C ILE A 205 -11.82 7.80 -17.39
N ILE A 206 -12.74 8.68 -16.96
CA ILE A 206 -12.63 9.38 -15.68
C ILE A 206 -12.67 8.39 -14.51
N THR A 207 -13.59 7.42 -14.54
CA THR A 207 -13.66 6.36 -13.52
C THR A 207 -12.37 5.56 -13.47
N LEU A 208 -11.79 5.23 -14.63
CA LEU A 208 -10.51 4.53 -14.72
C LEU A 208 -9.38 5.37 -14.10
N ALA A 209 -9.28 6.65 -14.46
CA ALA A 209 -8.27 7.56 -13.90
C ALA A 209 -8.38 7.69 -12.38
N LEU A 210 -9.59 7.90 -11.85
CA LEU A 210 -9.85 7.95 -10.41
C LEU A 210 -9.52 6.63 -9.71
N SER A 211 -9.79 5.50 -10.36
CA SER A 211 -9.44 4.17 -9.81
C SER A 211 -7.92 3.97 -9.74
N ILE A 212 -7.18 4.41 -10.76
CA ILE A 212 -5.71 4.36 -10.75
C ILE A 212 -5.15 5.23 -9.62
N ILE A 213 -5.64 6.47 -9.50
CA ILE A 213 -5.25 7.39 -8.42
C ILE A 213 -5.56 6.74 -7.06
N TYR A 214 -6.73 6.13 -6.90
CA TYR A 214 -7.13 5.45 -5.67
C TYR A 214 -6.20 4.27 -5.35
N ASP A 215 -5.92 3.41 -6.32
CA ASP A 215 -5.07 2.23 -6.12
C ASP A 215 -3.62 2.62 -5.79
N LEU A 216 -3.12 3.71 -6.38
CA LEU A 216 -1.79 4.26 -6.06
C LEU A 216 -1.78 4.95 -4.69
N ASP A 217 -2.81 5.75 -4.37
CA ASP A 217 -2.94 6.46 -3.10
C ASP A 217 -3.04 5.49 -1.91
N THR A 218 -3.76 4.39 -2.09
CA THR A 218 -3.93 3.33 -1.09
C THR A 218 -2.80 2.28 -1.10
N LEU A 219 -1.81 2.42 -1.98
CA LEU A 219 -0.67 1.49 -2.11
C LEU A 219 -1.12 0.04 -2.36
N LEU A 220 -2.30 -0.13 -2.98
CA LEU A 220 -2.82 -1.43 -3.40
C LEU A 220 -2.21 -1.87 -4.74
N TRP A 221 -1.68 -0.93 -5.50
CA TRP A 221 -1.05 -1.21 -6.78
C TRP A 221 0.12 -2.17 -6.63
N SER A 222 -0.01 -3.40 -7.15
CA SER A 222 1.09 -4.37 -7.25
C SER A 222 1.82 -4.65 -5.91
N LYS A 223 1.12 -4.45 -4.79
CA LYS A 223 1.63 -4.70 -3.43
C LYS A 223 2.20 -6.11 -3.28
N GLU A 224 1.60 -7.07 -3.99
CA GLU A 224 2.01 -8.46 -4.00
C GLU A 224 3.40 -8.67 -4.62
N LEU A 225 3.69 -8.05 -5.77
CA LEU A 225 5.01 -8.17 -6.42
C LEU A 225 6.12 -7.42 -5.68
N VAL A 226 5.77 -6.38 -4.92
CA VAL A 226 6.76 -5.55 -4.23
C VAL A 226 7.09 -6.06 -2.84
N SER A 227 6.12 -6.57 -2.09
CA SER A 227 6.35 -6.99 -0.68
C SER A 227 6.74 -8.47 -0.52
N LEU A 228 6.18 -9.37 -1.35
CA LEU A 228 6.31 -10.81 -1.08
C LEU A 228 7.71 -11.35 -1.36
N GLU A 229 8.27 -11.07 -2.52
CA GLU A 229 9.51 -11.70 -2.97
C GLU A 229 10.74 -11.37 -2.09
N PRO A 230 10.96 -10.10 -1.66
CA PRO A 230 12.12 -9.76 -0.84
C PRO A 230 12.09 -10.45 0.52
N ASN A 231 10.94 -10.50 1.18
CA ASN A 231 10.78 -11.18 2.47
C ASN A 231 10.95 -12.70 2.36
N GLN A 232 10.52 -13.31 1.25
CA GLN A 232 10.77 -14.74 1.02
C GLN A 232 12.26 -15.08 0.96
N ARG A 233 13.08 -14.23 0.32
CA ARG A 233 14.53 -14.44 0.29
C ARG A 233 15.16 -14.35 1.68
N LEU A 234 14.62 -13.50 2.54
CA LEU A 234 15.07 -13.37 3.92
C LEU A 234 14.70 -14.60 4.75
N PHE A 235 13.49 -15.17 4.56
CA PHE A 235 13.11 -16.46 5.16
C PHE A 235 14.03 -17.60 4.72
N ASP A 236 14.33 -17.68 3.42
CA ASP A 236 15.26 -18.68 2.88
C ASP A 236 16.65 -18.54 3.52
N ALA A 237 17.14 -17.31 3.70
CA ALA A 237 18.45 -17.02 4.28
C ALA A 237 18.56 -17.39 5.77
N VAL A 238 17.49 -17.22 6.55
CA VAL A 238 17.46 -17.67 7.96
C VAL A 238 17.19 -19.18 8.09
N GLY A 239 16.95 -19.89 6.97
CA GLY A 239 16.64 -21.32 6.94
C GLY A 239 15.21 -21.64 7.37
N ALA A 240 14.30 -20.67 7.32
CA ALA A 240 12.90 -20.84 7.70
C ALA A 240 12.01 -21.05 6.47
N LYS A 241 10.88 -21.75 6.66
CA LYS A 241 9.88 -21.87 5.59
C LYS A 241 9.27 -20.52 5.26
N ARG A 242 9.12 -20.24 3.97
CA ARG A 242 8.43 -19.05 3.43
C ARG A 242 7.07 -18.83 4.09
N PHE A 243 6.73 -17.58 4.39
CA PHE A 243 5.47 -17.23 5.04
C PHE A 243 4.56 -16.44 4.09
N TYR A 244 3.31 -16.86 3.97
CA TYR A 244 2.28 -16.16 3.22
C TYR A 244 1.01 -16.02 4.05
N GLN A 245 0.45 -14.81 4.06
CA GLN A 245 -0.87 -14.60 4.64
C GLN A 245 -1.94 -15.35 3.85
N THR A 246 -2.96 -15.89 4.51
CA THR A 246 -4.06 -16.65 3.92
C THR A 246 -4.81 -15.82 2.88
N ARG A 247 -4.98 -14.52 3.12
CA ARG A 247 -5.56 -13.59 2.13
C ARG A 247 -4.72 -13.44 0.85
N LYS A 248 -3.43 -13.79 0.92
CA LYS A 248 -2.46 -13.73 -0.19
C LYS A 248 -2.18 -15.13 -0.81
N LYS A 249 -2.85 -16.21 -0.38
CA LYS A 249 -2.65 -17.59 -0.93
C LYS A 249 -2.80 -17.67 -2.45
N GLY A 250 -3.72 -16.90 -3.03
CA GLY A 250 -3.94 -16.87 -4.49
C GLY A 250 -2.78 -16.29 -5.32
N PHE A 251 -1.74 -15.78 -4.67
CA PHE A 251 -0.54 -15.20 -5.29
C PHE A 251 0.71 -16.05 -5.09
N VAL A 252 0.60 -17.19 -4.39
CA VAL A 252 1.69 -18.15 -4.28
C VAL A 252 1.89 -18.77 -5.66
N SER A 253 3.12 -18.67 -6.18
CA SER A 253 3.47 -19.31 -7.45
C SER A 253 3.21 -20.81 -7.34
N SER A 254 2.63 -21.42 -8.37
CA SER A 254 2.28 -22.85 -8.40
C SER A 254 3.47 -23.80 -8.15
N TYR A 255 4.69 -23.30 -8.23
CA TYR A 255 5.93 -24.05 -7.99
C TYR A 255 6.44 -23.97 -6.53
N VAL A 256 5.80 -23.18 -5.66
CA VAL A 256 6.18 -23.09 -4.23
C VAL A 256 5.31 -24.06 -3.44
N GLU A 257 5.82 -25.27 -3.22
CA GLU A 257 5.07 -26.35 -2.55
C GLU A 257 5.18 -26.30 -1.01
N ASP A 258 6.27 -25.74 -0.46
CA ASP A 258 6.53 -25.72 0.99
C ASP A 258 6.50 -24.29 1.55
N TYR A 259 5.37 -23.91 2.17
CA TYR A 259 5.19 -22.62 2.81
C TYR A 259 4.30 -22.70 4.06
N ARG A 260 4.41 -21.70 4.92
CA ARG A 260 3.63 -21.52 6.15
C ARG A 260 2.59 -20.43 5.98
N THR A 261 1.48 -20.60 6.69
CA THR A 261 0.40 -19.62 6.82
C THR A 261 0.18 -19.27 8.29
N GLU A 262 -0.79 -18.41 8.58
CA GLU A 262 -1.10 -17.98 9.94
C GLU A 262 -1.41 -19.15 10.89
N GLU A 263 -1.95 -20.24 10.36
CA GLU A 263 -2.29 -21.45 11.12
C GLU A 263 -1.05 -22.25 11.52
N ASP A 264 0.02 -22.16 10.73
CA ASP A 264 1.27 -22.90 10.92
C ASP A 264 2.27 -22.17 11.83
N LEU A 265 1.96 -20.93 12.23
CA LEU A 265 2.80 -20.17 13.15
C LEU A 265 2.71 -20.72 14.57
N THR A 266 3.86 -20.84 15.25
CA THR A 266 3.98 -21.35 16.62
C THR A 266 4.82 -20.42 17.50
N GLY A 267 4.57 -20.45 18.81
CA GLY A 267 5.35 -19.68 19.80
C GLY A 267 5.35 -18.17 19.52
N ASP A 268 6.52 -17.56 19.63
CA ASP A 268 6.75 -16.12 19.49
C ASP A 268 6.28 -15.56 18.14
N LEU A 269 6.36 -16.34 17.06
CA LEU A 269 5.88 -15.91 15.73
C LEU A 269 4.36 -15.71 15.72
N LYS A 270 3.64 -16.63 16.36
CA LYS A 270 2.18 -16.56 16.49
C LYS A 270 1.80 -15.37 17.36
N GLU A 271 2.46 -15.20 18.50
CA GLU A 271 2.21 -14.08 19.40
C GLU A 271 2.46 -12.72 18.72
N ALA A 272 3.58 -12.56 18.02
CA ALA A 272 3.92 -11.36 17.28
C ALA A 272 2.84 -11.02 16.24
N HIS A 273 2.42 -12.01 15.44
CA HIS A 273 1.37 -11.84 14.44
C HIS A 273 0.02 -11.43 15.05
N PHE A 274 -0.43 -12.11 16.11
CA PHE A 274 -1.69 -11.77 16.78
C PHE A 274 -1.66 -10.40 17.43
N LYS A 275 -0.53 -10.01 18.06
CA LYS A 275 -0.37 -8.70 18.69
C LYS A 275 -0.52 -7.56 17.69
N ILE A 276 0.01 -7.72 16.47
CA ILE A 276 -0.17 -6.75 15.38
C ILE A 276 -1.65 -6.67 14.99
N ILE A 277 -2.32 -7.81 14.77
CA ILE A 277 -3.74 -7.84 14.40
C ILE A 277 -4.61 -7.18 15.47
N GLU A 278 -4.37 -7.47 16.75
CA GLU A 278 -5.10 -6.89 17.86
C GLU A 278 -4.89 -5.37 17.94
N SER A 279 -3.65 -4.92 17.78
CA SER A 279 -3.31 -3.49 17.76
C SER A 279 -4.06 -2.74 16.65
N ARG A 280 -4.19 -3.36 15.46
CA ARG A 280 -4.96 -2.81 14.34
C ARG A 280 -6.45 -2.73 14.64
N LYS A 281 -7.05 -3.81 15.15
CA LYS A 281 -8.48 -3.83 15.54
C LYS A 281 -8.80 -2.75 16.57
N LYS A 282 -7.93 -2.58 17.57
CA LYS A 282 -8.09 -1.55 18.60
C LYS A 282 -8.01 -0.13 18.00
N ALA A 283 -7.05 0.12 17.11
CA ALA A 283 -6.92 1.41 16.43
C ALA A 283 -8.18 1.74 15.58
N GLU A 284 -8.72 0.76 14.86
CA GLU A 284 -9.96 0.93 14.10
C GLU A 284 -11.17 1.24 14.99
N GLU A 285 -11.31 0.55 16.14
CA GLU A 285 -12.38 0.83 17.10
C GLU A 285 -12.29 2.24 17.70
N ASP A 286 -11.08 2.66 18.06
CA ASP A 286 -10.84 3.99 18.62
C ASP A 286 -11.10 5.09 17.59
N GLN A 287 -10.73 4.86 16.32
CA GLN A 287 -11.06 5.76 15.21
C GLN A 287 -12.59 5.87 15.01
N LYS A 288 -13.31 4.75 15.00
CA LYS A 288 -14.78 4.73 14.89
C LYS A 288 -15.43 5.48 16.05
N LYS A 289 -14.98 5.26 17.29
CA LYS A 289 -15.47 5.96 18.49
C LYS A 289 -15.20 7.47 18.41
N SER A 290 -14.03 7.87 17.91
CA SER A 290 -13.66 9.28 17.72
C SER A 290 -14.57 9.97 16.71
N ILE A 291 -14.82 9.33 15.57
CA ILE A 291 -15.75 9.83 14.55
C ILE A 291 -17.16 9.98 15.13
N LEU A 292 -17.67 8.94 15.81
CA LEU A 292 -18.99 8.97 16.45
C LEU A 292 -19.11 10.13 17.46
N ARG A 293 -18.08 10.33 18.30
CA ARG A 293 -18.04 11.44 19.26
C ARG A 293 -18.03 12.80 18.57
N SER A 294 -17.31 12.96 17.45
CA SER A 294 -17.28 14.22 16.72
C SER A 294 -18.62 14.55 16.05
N LEU A 295 -19.31 13.54 15.50
CA LEU A 295 -20.66 13.67 14.95
C LEU A 295 -21.69 14.04 16.03
N LEU A 296 -21.65 13.36 17.18
CA LEU A 296 -22.52 13.66 18.32
C LEU A 296 -22.30 15.08 18.86
N ARG A 297 -21.05 15.55 18.90
CA ARG A 297 -20.71 16.93 19.30
C ARG A 297 -21.21 17.97 18.29
N ARG A 298 -21.19 17.66 16.99
CA ARG A 298 -21.75 18.55 15.95
C ARG A 298 -23.27 18.65 16.06
N ASN A 299 -23.97 17.53 16.26
CA ASN A 299 -25.43 17.54 16.43
C ASN A 299 -25.88 18.31 17.68
N ARG A 300 -25.14 18.20 18.80
CA ARG A 300 -25.44 18.98 20.02
C ARG A 300 -25.18 20.49 19.90
N ARG A 301 -24.40 20.94 18.90
CA ARG A 301 -24.18 22.37 18.63
C ARG A 301 -25.16 22.95 17.62
N ALA A 302 -25.95 22.10 16.95
CA ALA A 302 -26.94 22.48 15.96
C ALA A 302 -28.38 22.52 16.53
N MET A 303 -28.58 21.99 17.74
CA MET A 303 -29.77 22.18 18.58
C MET A 303 -29.52 23.31 19.57
#